data_AF-A0A0K1F8C9-F1
#
_entry.id   AF-A0A0K1F8C9-F1
#
_cell.length_a   1.000
_cell.length_b   1.000
_cell.length_c   1.000
_cell.angle_alpha   90.00
_cell.angle_beta   90.00
_cell.angle_gamma   90.00
#
_symmetry.space_group_name_H-M   'P 1'
#
loop_
_entity.id
_entity.type
_entity.pdbx_description
1 polymer ?
#
loop_
_entity_poly.entity_id
_entity_poly.type
_entity_poly.pdbx_seq_one_letter_code
_entity_poly.pdbx_strand_id
1 'polypeptide(L)'
;MTPDDNTPGESVESVERLARRLLRTIDDTPIGAMDATFYAHYFEELRLIVDAFLDPTQARSPTPEQRVWIVWDCQDPVACYLSEQEATEARADLQHQLRCAHGPDLELSASITISSATLEPARCTQTGVRR
;
A
#
# COMPACT_ATOMS: atom_id res chain seq x y z
N MET A 1 20.91 -11.00 36.65
CA MET A 1 19.46 -10.97 36.90
C MET A 1 18.79 -10.47 35.63
N THR A 2 18.43 -11.41 34.78
CA THR A 2 17.49 -11.31 33.64
C THR A 2 16.83 -12.69 33.57
N PRO A 3 15.59 -12.90 33.09
CA PRO A 3 14.85 -12.20 32.02
C PRO A 3 13.43 -11.80 32.53
N ASP A 4 12.54 -11.09 31.84
CA ASP A 4 11.81 -11.40 30.61
C ASP A 4 10.98 -10.13 30.33
N ASP A 5 11.24 -9.43 29.23
CA ASP A 5 10.26 -8.50 28.66
C ASP A 5 9.78 -9.09 27.34
N ASN A 6 8.96 -10.13 27.49
CA ASN A 6 8.15 -10.70 26.43
C ASN A 6 6.96 -9.76 26.20
N THR A 7 7.12 -8.77 25.32
CA THR A 7 5.96 -8.21 24.62
C THR A 7 5.86 -8.97 23.30
N PRO A 8 4.91 -9.92 23.13
CA PRO A 8 4.66 -10.48 21.82
C PRO A 8 4.04 -9.37 20.96
N GLY A 9 4.90 -8.72 20.17
CA GLY A 9 4.47 -7.94 19.02
C GLY A 9 3.47 -8.78 18.22
N GLU A 10 2.39 -8.13 17.82
CA GLU A 10 1.26 -8.64 17.08
C GLU A 10 1.65 -9.82 16.17
N SER A 11 1.19 -11.02 16.55
CA SER A 11 1.53 -12.24 15.83
C SER A 11 1.00 -12.12 14.40
N VAL A 12 1.92 -12.02 13.44
CA VAL A 12 1.65 -12.31 12.02
C VAL A 12 0.81 -13.58 11.99
N GLU A 13 -0.43 -13.48 11.53
CA GLU A 13 -1.32 -14.62 11.49
C GLU A 13 -0.70 -15.66 10.54
N SER A 14 -0.41 -16.86 11.06
CA SER A 14 0.18 -17.92 10.23
C SER A 14 -0.78 -18.26 9.07
N VAL A 15 -0.23 -18.49 7.88
CA VAL A 15 -0.97 -18.89 6.67
C VAL A 15 -1.92 -20.05 6.95
N GLU A 16 -1.49 -21.01 7.80
CA GLU A 16 -2.31 -22.13 8.22
C GLU A 16 -3.56 -21.71 9.02
N ARG A 17 -3.42 -20.71 9.89
CA ARG A 17 -4.53 -20.19 10.72
C ARG A 17 -5.53 -19.42 9.87
N LEU A 18 -5.03 -18.62 8.92
CA LEU A 18 -5.84 -17.94 7.91
C LEU A 18 -6.63 -18.94 7.06
N ALA A 19 -5.97 -19.99 6.56
CA ALA A 19 -6.62 -21.05 5.77
C ALA A 19 -7.74 -21.75 6.54
N ARG A 20 -7.49 -22.16 7.79
CA ARG A 20 -8.51 -22.80 8.64
C ARG A 20 -9.69 -21.88 8.90
N ARG A 21 -9.46 -20.58 9.11
CA ARG A 21 -10.54 -19.60 9.32
C ARG A 21 -11.38 -19.44 8.06
N LEU A 22 -10.75 -19.26 6.91
CA LEU A 22 -11.43 -19.05 5.63
C LEU A 22 -12.29 -20.25 5.24
N LEU A 23 -11.75 -21.47 5.34
CA LEU A 23 -12.49 -22.69 5.06
C LEU A 23 -13.71 -22.84 5.97
N ARG A 24 -13.56 -22.53 7.26
CA ARG A 24 -14.68 -22.58 8.20
C ARG A 24 -15.78 -21.57 7.83
N THR A 25 -15.41 -20.36 7.42
CA THR A 25 -16.39 -19.35 6.99
C THR A 25 -17.14 -19.80 5.74
N ILE A 26 -16.48 -20.46 4.79
CA ILE A 26 -17.13 -21.03 3.61
C ILE A 26 -18.11 -22.16 4.03
N ASP A 27 -17.68 -23.08 4.91
CA ASP A 27 -18.50 -24.19 5.40
C ASP A 27 -19.72 -23.71 6.21
N ASP A 28 -19.57 -22.64 7.00
CA ASP A 28 -20.63 -22.06 7.82
C ASP A 28 -21.63 -21.23 6.98
N THR A 29 -21.29 -20.88 5.74
CA THR A 29 -22.17 -20.06 4.89
C THR A 29 -23.22 -20.93 4.20
N PRO A 30 -24.52 -20.63 4.32
CA PRO A 30 -25.56 -21.33 3.58
C PRO A 30 -25.44 -21.10 2.07
N ILE A 31 -25.66 -22.13 1.25
CA ILE A 31 -25.54 -22.04 -0.22
C ILE A 31 -26.41 -20.91 -0.80
N GLY A 32 -27.61 -20.67 -0.26
CA GLY A 32 -28.49 -19.59 -0.71
C GLY A 32 -28.00 -18.17 -0.42
N ALA A 33 -26.97 -18.02 0.42
CA ALA A 33 -26.31 -16.74 0.73
C ALA A 33 -25.01 -16.53 -0.05
N MET A 34 -24.57 -17.51 -0.84
CA MET A 34 -23.37 -17.42 -1.68
C MET A 34 -23.73 -16.82 -3.04
N ASP A 35 -23.45 -15.53 -3.24
CA ASP A 35 -23.61 -14.86 -4.53
C ASP A 35 -22.28 -14.79 -5.32
N ALA A 36 -22.31 -14.21 -6.51
CA ALA A 36 -21.12 -14.09 -7.35
C ALA A 36 -19.99 -13.29 -6.69
N THR A 37 -20.32 -12.29 -5.86
CA THR A 37 -19.35 -11.49 -5.11
C THR A 37 -18.71 -12.33 -4.01
N PHE A 38 -19.51 -13.13 -3.30
CA PHE A 38 -19.01 -14.10 -2.33
C PHE A 38 -18.00 -15.04 -3.00
N TYR A 39 -18.36 -15.70 -4.10
CA TYR A 39 -17.43 -16.61 -4.79
C TYR A 39 -16.15 -15.91 -5.26
N ALA A 40 -16.26 -14.71 -5.83
CA ALA A 40 -15.09 -13.96 -6.29
C ALA A 40 -14.14 -13.61 -5.14
N HIS A 41 -14.68 -13.16 -4.01
CA HIS A 41 -13.89 -12.84 -2.83
C HIS A 41 -13.18 -14.08 -2.26
N TYR A 42 -13.92 -15.15 -1.96
CA TYR A 42 -13.33 -16.34 -1.33
C TYR A 42 -12.40 -17.12 -2.25
N PHE A 43 -12.62 -17.07 -3.57
CA PHE A 43 -11.67 -17.61 -4.55
C PHE A 43 -10.33 -16.86 -4.51
N GLU A 44 -10.36 -15.52 -4.48
CA GLU A 44 -9.14 -14.72 -4.43
C GLU A 44 -8.37 -14.95 -3.12
N GLU A 45 -9.06 -15.03 -1.99
CA GLU A 45 -8.47 -15.34 -0.69
C GLU A 45 -7.81 -16.73 -0.69
N LEU A 46 -8.47 -17.75 -1.25
CA LEU A 46 -7.88 -19.09 -1.40
C LEU A 46 -6.65 -19.07 -2.31
N ARG A 47 -6.70 -18.29 -3.41
CA ARG A 47 -5.57 -18.13 -4.33
C ARG A 47 -4.35 -17.54 -3.62
N LEU A 48 -4.54 -16.49 -2.81
CA LEU A 48 -3.47 -15.85 -2.04
C LEU A 48 -2.85 -16.80 -1.01
N ILE A 49 -3.66 -17.62 -0.34
CA ILE A 49 -3.19 -18.63 0.63
C ILE A 49 -2.37 -19.71 -0.08
N VAL A 50 -2.82 -20.18 -1.25
CA VAL A 50 -2.10 -21.18 -2.04
C VAL A 50 -0.79 -20.60 -2.58
N ASP A 51 -0.80 -19.36 -3.09
CA ASP A 51 0.40 -18.67 -3.57
C ASP A 51 1.44 -18.53 -2.43
N ALA A 52 0.99 -18.15 -1.23
CA ALA A 52 1.86 -18.09 -0.04
C ALA A 52 2.40 -19.48 0.38
N PHE A 53 1.62 -20.54 0.21
CA PHE A 53 2.09 -21.90 0.50
C PHE A 53 3.13 -22.40 -0.52
N LEU A 54 2.90 -22.12 -1.81
CA LEU A 54 3.75 -22.59 -2.91
C LEU A 54 5.05 -21.78 -3.03
N ASP A 55 4.99 -20.50 -2.70
CA ASP A 55 6.15 -19.63 -2.63
C ASP A 55 6.25 -19.02 -1.21
N PRO A 56 6.93 -19.70 -0.26
CA PRO A 56 7.12 -19.17 1.08
C PRO A 56 8.01 -17.91 1.10
N THR A 57 8.66 -17.57 -0.03
CA THR A 57 9.33 -16.27 -0.19
C THR A 57 8.37 -15.15 -0.60
N GLN A 58 7.20 -15.47 -1.18
CA GLN A 58 6.03 -14.58 -1.27
C GLN A 58 5.19 -14.56 0.02
N ALA A 59 5.22 -15.60 0.86
CA ALA A 59 4.57 -15.60 2.19
C ALA A 59 5.19 -14.64 3.21
N ARG A 60 6.02 -13.69 2.74
CA ARG A 60 6.65 -12.68 3.58
C ARG A 60 5.65 -11.55 3.85
N SER A 61 4.79 -11.83 4.83
CA SER A 61 4.10 -10.87 5.69
C SER A 61 2.99 -10.05 5.00
N PRO A 62 2.04 -9.47 5.77
CA PRO A 62 1.42 -8.23 5.31
C PRO A 62 2.58 -7.33 4.90
N THR A 63 2.64 -7.00 3.62
CA THR A 63 3.69 -6.16 3.09
C THR A 63 3.68 -4.91 3.97
N PRO A 64 4.83 -4.51 4.55
CA PRO A 64 4.84 -3.39 5.45
C PRO A 64 4.22 -2.22 4.71
N GLU A 65 3.14 -1.70 5.30
CA GLU A 65 2.59 -0.37 5.05
C GLU A 65 3.66 0.51 4.39
N GLN A 66 3.58 0.63 3.05
CA GLN A 66 4.65 1.28 2.31
C GLN A 66 4.37 2.77 2.44
N ARG A 67 5.10 3.42 3.35
CA ARG A 67 5.05 4.87 3.46
C ARG A 67 5.58 5.45 2.16
N VAL A 68 4.72 6.20 1.49
CA VAL A 68 5.05 6.98 0.30
C VAL A 68 4.93 8.46 0.61
N TRP A 69 5.67 9.25 -0.15
CA TRP A 69 5.64 10.70 -0.10
C TRP A 69 5.04 11.21 -1.41
N ILE A 70 3.94 11.94 -1.31
CA ILE A 70 3.18 12.45 -2.45
C ILE A 70 3.46 13.94 -2.56
N VAL A 71 3.89 14.37 -3.76
CA VAL A 71 4.04 15.78 -4.11
C VAL A 71 2.75 16.24 -4.79
N TRP A 72 2.20 17.34 -4.29
CA TRP A 72 0.95 17.95 -4.76
C TRP A 72 1.26 19.27 -5.44
N ASP A 73 0.53 19.60 -6.50
CA ASP A 73 0.39 20.96 -6.99
C ASP A 73 -1.06 21.39 -6.75
N CYS A 74 -1.25 22.35 -5.85
CA CYS A 74 -2.55 22.71 -5.31
C CYS A 74 -3.24 21.49 -4.66
N GLN A 75 -4.16 20.86 -5.39
CA GLN A 75 -4.94 19.69 -4.96
C GLN A 75 -4.71 18.46 -5.84
N ASP A 76 -3.91 18.60 -6.90
CA ASP A 76 -3.64 17.53 -7.86
C ASP A 76 -2.35 16.79 -7.47
N PRO A 77 -2.38 15.46 -7.33
CA PRO A 77 -1.18 14.67 -7.07
C PRO A 77 -0.33 14.62 -8.33
N VAL A 78 0.92 15.11 -8.24
CA VAL A 78 1.85 15.17 -9.37
C VAL A 78 2.71 13.91 -9.46
N ALA A 79 3.20 13.44 -8.30
CA ALA A 79 4.08 12.27 -8.23
C ALA A 79 4.09 11.65 -6.83
N CYS A 80 4.51 10.38 -6.75
CA CYS A 80 4.74 9.65 -5.50
C CYS A 80 6.15 9.06 -5.45
N TYR A 81 6.75 9.07 -4.26
CA TYR A 81 8.13 8.65 -4.00
C TYR A 81 8.20 7.74 -2.77
N LEU A 82 9.24 6.92 -2.71
CA LEU A 82 9.47 6.01 -1.59
C LEU A 82 10.36 6.61 -0.50
N SER A 83 11.00 7.74 -0.80
CA SER A 83 11.84 8.50 0.13
C SER A 83 11.34 9.93 0.29
N GLU A 84 11.41 10.44 1.54
CA GLU A 84 11.12 11.83 1.85
C GLU A 84 12.07 12.77 1.10
N GLN A 85 13.33 12.34 0.97
CA GLN A 85 14.35 13.13 0.32
C GLN A 85 14.07 13.29 -1.18
N GLU A 86 13.69 12.22 -1.87
CA GLU A 86 13.31 12.27 -3.29
C GLU A 86 12.10 13.18 -3.51
N ALA A 87 11.09 13.10 -2.64
CA ALA A 87 9.93 14.00 -2.71
C ALA A 87 10.31 15.47 -2.43
N THR A 88 11.25 15.70 -1.52
CA THR A 88 11.73 17.05 -1.19
C THR A 88 12.52 17.66 -2.33
N GLU A 89 13.40 16.89 -2.96
CA GLU A 89 14.15 17.28 -4.16
C GLU A 89 13.19 17.56 -5.31
N ALA A 90 12.23 16.66 -5.57
CA ALA A 90 11.21 16.85 -6.61
C ALA A 90 10.35 18.10 -6.38
N ARG A 91 9.97 18.41 -5.13
CA ARG A 91 9.28 19.66 -4.82
C ARG A 91 10.15 20.87 -5.14
N ALA A 92 11.43 20.86 -4.73
CA ALA A 92 12.33 21.98 -4.97
C ALA A 92 12.54 22.22 -6.47
N ASP A 93 12.63 21.15 -7.25
CA ASP A 93 12.72 21.22 -8.72
C ASP A 93 11.45 21.81 -9.34
N LEU A 94 10.26 21.39 -8.90
CA LEU A 94 8.99 21.96 -9.38
C LEU A 94 8.86 23.45 -9.02
N GLN A 95 9.19 23.83 -7.79
CA GLN A 95 9.21 25.24 -7.38
C GLN A 95 10.20 26.06 -8.22
N HIS A 96 11.37 25.50 -8.54
CA HIS A 96 12.33 26.14 -9.41
C HIS A 96 11.80 26.31 -10.84
N GLN A 97 11.17 25.27 -11.41
CA GLN A 97 10.55 25.33 -12.74
C GLN A 97 9.46 26.40 -12.82
N LEU A 98 8.58 26.46 -11.82
CA LEU A 98 7.54 27.50 -11.75
C LEU A 98 8.14 28.90 -11.68
N ARG A 99 9.19 29.08 -10.87
CA ARG A 99 9.92 30.36 -10.80
C ARG A 99 10.55 30.76 -12.13
N CYS A 100 11.10 29.80 -12.87
CA CYS A 100 11.67 30.05 -14.19
C CYS A 100 10.59 30.39 -15.23
N ALA A 101 9.41 29.77 -15.14
CA ALA A 101 8.32 29.99 -16.09
C ALA A 101 7.51 31.27 -15.83
N HIS A 102 7.25 31.58 -14.55
CA HIS A 102 6.29 32.61 -14.14
C HIS A 102 6.91 33.75 -13.32
N GLY A 103 8.20 33.66 -12.98
CA GLY A 103 8.87 34.61 -12.11
C GLY A 103 8.69 34.26 -10.62
N PRO A 104 9.18 35.12 -9.70
CA PRO A 104 9.17 34.84 -8.26
C PRO A 104 7.77 35.06 -7.66
N ASP A 105 6.83 34.18 -7.98
CA ASP A 105 5.52 34.13 -7.34
C ASP A 105 5.56 33.16 -6.15
N LEU A 106 5.35 33.72 -4.96
CA LEU A 106 5.36 32.97 -3.70
C LEU A 106 4.10 32.12 -3.52
N GLU A 107 2.97 32.54 -4.09
CA GLU A 107 1.70 31.80 -4.00
C GLU A 107 1.77 30.54 -4.87
N LEU A 108 2.31 30.64 -6.09
CA LEU A 108 2.56 29.49 -6.96
C LEU A 108 3.61 28.54 -6.40
N SER A 109 4.59 29.05 -5.65
CA SER A 109 5.58 28.18 -5.00
C SER A 109 5.00 27.48 -3.77
N ALA A 110 4.09 28.14 -3.05
CA ALA A 110 3.39 27.60 -1.88
C ALA A 110 2.29 26.59 -2.25
N SER A 111 1.82 26.59 -3.51
CA SER A 111 0.89 25.58 -3.99
C SER A 111 1.51 24.18 -4.05
N ILE A 112 2.84 24.08 -4.14
CA ILE A 112 3.54 22.79 -4.16
C ILE A 112 3.77 22.29 -2.73
N THR A 113 3.05 21.24 -2.34
CA THR A 113 3.12 20.67 -0.99
C THR A 113 3.51 19.19 -1.00
N ILE A 114 3.94 18.66 0.15
CA ILE A 114 4.28 17.25 0.32
C ILE A 114 3.44 16.70 1.46
N SER A 115 2.85 15.53 1.24
CA SER A 115 2.20 14.75 2.30
C SER A 115 2.76 13.33 2.32
N SER A 116 2.73 12.67 3.47
CA SER A 116 3.04 11.25 3.58
C SER A 116 1.74 10.46 3.67
N ALA A 117 1.68 9.35 2.94
CA ALA A 117 0.58 8.42 3.00
C ALA A 117 1.13 7.01 3.19
N THR A 118 0.38 6.20 3.91
CA THR A 118 0.65 4.77 3.96
C THR A 118 -0.19 4.11 2.88
N LEU A 119 0.46 3.45 1.93
CA LEU A 119 -0.24 2.61 0.97
C LEU A 119 -0.17 1.17 1.46
N GLU A 120 -1.34 0.56 1.67
CA GLU A 120 -1.46 -0.87 1.48
C GLU A 120 -1.06 -1.16 0.03
N PRO A 121 -0.19 -2.13 -0.24
CA PRO A 121 0.11 -2.51 -1.61
C PRO A 121 -1.08 -3.28 -2.18
N ALA A 122 -2.15 -2.55 -2.47
CA ALA A 122 -3.10 -2.93 -3.48
C ALA A 122 -2.33 -2.93 -4.80
N ARG A 123 -1.94 -4.12 -5.27
CA ARG A 123 -1.50 -4.46 -6.64
C ARG A 123 -1.34 -3.21 -7.52
N CYS A 124 -0.26 -2.46 -7.31
CA CYS A 124 0.08 -1.35 -8.18
C CYS A 124 0.48 -1.96 -9.52
N THR A 125 -0.52 -2.23 -10.34
CA THR A 125 -0.31 -2.41 -11.77
C THR A 125 0.26 -1.07 -12.23
N GLN A 126 1.57 -1.05 -12.45
CA GLN A 126 2.22 0.01 -13.20
C GLN A 126 1.48 0.16 -14.52
N THR A 127 0.50 1.07 -14.58
CA THR A 127 0.05 1.62 -15.84
C THR A 127 1.17 2.51 -16.33
N GLY A 128 2.09 1.88 -17.07
CA GLY A 128 3.11 2.57 -17.83
C GLY A 128 2.43 3.62 -18.71
N VAL A 129 2.71 4.88 -18.43
CA VAL A 129 2.39 5.97 -19.35
C VAL A 129 3.37 5.86 -20.52
N ARG A 130 2.89 5.24 -21.60
CA ARG A 130 3.48 5.35 -22.93
C ARG A 130 3.00 6.66 -23.57
N ARG A 131 3.89 7.64 -23.68
CA ARG A 131 4.39 8.26 -24.93
C ARG A 131 4.95 9.64 -24.65
#